data_AF-A0A5C4K9I3-F1
#
_entry.id   AF-A0A5C4K9I3-F1
#
_cell.length_a   1.000
_cell.length_b   1.000
_cell.length_c   1.000
_cell.angle_alpha   90.00
_cell.angle_beta   90.00
_cell.angle_gamma   90.00
#
_symmetry.space_group_name_H-M   'P 1'
#
loop_
_entity.id
_entity.type
_entity.pdbx_description
1 polymer ?
#
loop_
_entity_poly.entity_id
_entity_poly.type
_entity_poly.pdbx_seq_one_letter_code
_entity_poly.pdbx_strand_id
1 'polypeptide(L)'
;MSRSDSRHSLPQPRRLRCETCGTEHELTIHAIRSVGAANGDLVLAAYTCNDCGLFQEHLAYARDVAAALHQVRWMAQVILFGDDYIHCGFPMEEAAFEIERLSYRSSNGGGGLNVVSLPTKVMRCRCGFQLEIPD
;
A
#
# COMPACT_ATOMS: atom_id res chain seq x y z
N MET A 1 -9.11 35.52 -27.03
CA MET A 1 -8.58 34.14 -27.15
C MET A 1 -8.29 33.65 -25.73
N SER A 2 -9.25 33.01 -25.07
CA SER A 2 -9.08 32.53 -23.69
C SER A 2 -8.93 31.01 -23.72
N ARG A 3 -7.78 30.53 -23.26
CA ARG A 3 -7.38 29.13 -23.26
C ARG A 3 -8.26 28.34 -22.29
N SER A 4 -8.89 27.29 -22.78
CA SER A 4 -9.67 26.34 -21.99
C SER A 4 -8.74 25.61 -21.04
N ASP A 5 -8.77 25.99 -19.76
CA ASP A 5 -8.14 25.25 -18.69
C ASP A 5 -8.88 23.93 -18.53
N SER A 6 -8.26 22.85 -18.98
CA SER A 6 -8.79 21.50 -18.88
C SER A 6 -8.74 21.10 -17.42
N ARG A 7 -9.83 21.42 -16.71
CA ARG A 7 -10.13 20.92 -15.37
C ARG A 7 -10.03 19.40 -15.43
N HIS A 8 -8.88 18.87 -15.03
CA HIS A 8 -8.67 17.44 -14.85
C HIS A 8 -9.71 17.00 -13.83
N SER A 9 -10.78 16.40 -14.35
CA SER A 9 -11.87 15.91 -13.52
C SER A 9 -11.25 14.83 -12.65
N LEU A 10 -11.28 15.01 -11.33
CA LEU A 10 -10.79 14.00 -10.40
C LEU A 10 -11.48 12.67 -10.76
N PRO A 11 -10.75 11.54 -10.85
CA PRO A 11 -11.34 10.26 -11.17
C PRO A 11 -12.52 10.01 -10.24
N GLN A 12 -13.67 9.62 -10.80
CA GLN A 12 -14.84 9.39 -9.98
C GLN A 12 -14.60 8.20 -9.05
N PRO A 13 -15.03 8.27 -7.78
CA PRO A 13 -14.94 7.14 -6.87
C PRO A 13 -15.75 5.96 -7.41
N ARG A 14 -15.19 4.76 -7.29
CA ARG A 14 -15.75 3.51 -7.82
C ARG A 14 -15.78 2.44 -6.73
N ARG A 15 -16.72 1.50 -6.87
CA ARG A 15 -16.78 0.28 -6.06
C ARG A 15 -15.54 -0.58 -6.33
N LEU A 16 -15.03 -1.26 -5.30
CA LEU A 16 -13.94 -2.23 -5.47
C LEU A 16 -14.41 -3.39 -6.34
N ARG A 17 -13.97 -3.39 -7.60
CA ARG A 17 -14.20 -4.48 -8.56
C ARG A 17 -13.03 -4.53 -9.51
N CYS A 18 -12.63 -5.71 -9.97
CA CYS A 18 -11.66 -5.81 -11.05
C CYS A 18 -12.19 -5.11 -12.31
N GLU A 19 -11.43 -4.16 -12.86
CA GLU A 19 -11.78 -3.47 -14.11
C GLU A 19 -11.76 -4.38 -15.35
N THR A 20 -11.16 -5.57 -15.24
CA THR A 20 -11.04 -6.53 -16.35
C THR A 20 -12.17 -7.56 -16.35
N CYS A 21 -12.38 -8.29 -15.24
CA CYS A 21 -13.42 -9.33 -15.16
C CYS A 21 -14.69 -8.89 -14.41
N GLY A 22 -14.67 -7.73 -13.75
CA GLY A 22 -15.81 -7.20 -12.99
C GLY A 22 -16.04 -7.86 -11.63
N THR A 23 -15.22 -8.84 -11.21
CA THR A 23 -15.37 -9.53 -9.92
C THR A 23 -15.14 -8.60 -8.74
N GLU A 24 -15.87 -8.85 -7.65
CA GLU A 24 -15.79 -8.10 -6.39
C GLU A 24 -15.29 -8.98 -5.23
N HIS A 25 -15.26 -10.31 -5.39
CA HIS A 25 -15.00 -11.26 -4.31
C HIS A 25 -13.55 -11.78 -4.29
N GLU A 26 -12.89 -11.83 -5.45
CA GLU A 26 -11.54 -12.37 -5.61
C GLU A 26 -10.50 -11.24 -5.67
N LEU A 27 -10.55 -10.33 -4.70
CA LEU A 27 -9.65 -9.19 -4.59
C LEU A 27 -8.80 -9.32 -3.33
N THR A 28 -7.50 -9.06 -3.45
CA THR A 28 -6.55 -8.93 -2.33
C THR A 28 -6.17 -7.46 -2.19
N ILE A 29 -6.59 -6.82 -1.09
CA ILE A 29 -6.29 -5.41 -0.81
C ILE A 29 -4.90 -5.29 -0.19
N HIS A 30 -4.08 -4.38 -0.72
CA HIS A 30 -2.71 -4.13 -0.25
C HIS A 30 -2.60 -2.83 0.54
N ALA A 31 -3.26 -1.77 0.09
CA ALA A 31 -3.18 -0.46 0.73
C ALA A 31 -4.47 0.34 0.59
N ILE A 32 -4.76 1.14 1.61
CA ILE A 32 -5.86 2.09 1.67
C ILE A 32 -5.29 3.41 2.17
N ARG A 33 -5.31 4.45 1.33
CA ARG A 33 -4.78 5.78 1.67
C ARG A 33 -5.87 6.83 1.70
N SER A 34 -5.91 7.69 2.70
CA SER A 34 -6.86 8.81 2.75
C SER A 34 -6.52 9.88 1.71
N VAL A 35 -7.51 10.39 0.98
CA VAL A 35 -7.29 11.42 -0.05
C VAL A 35 -7.79 12.78 0.44
N GLY A 36 -7.04 13.36 1.39
CA GLY A 36 -7.19 14.73 1.90
C GLY A 36 -8.49 15.03 2.66
N ALA A 37 -8.40 15.93 3.65
CA ALA A 37 -9.53 16.28 4.52
C ALA A 37 -10.74 16.91 3.80
N ALA A 38 -10.56 17.44 2.59
CA ALA A 38 -11.63 18.08 1.82
C ALA A 38 -12.63 17.08 1.20
N ASN A 39 -12.27 15.80 1.06
CA ASN A 39 -13.07 14.83 0.34
C ASN A 39 -13.79 13.81 1.24
N GLY A 40 -13.77 14.02 2.57
CA GLY A 40 -14.63 13.43 3.60
C GLY A 40 -14.53 11.91 3.79
N ASP A 41 -14.72 11.15 2.72
CA ASP A 41 -14.91 9.71 2.72
C ASP A 41 -14.18 9.03 1.54
N LEU A 42 -13.30 9.73 0.82
CA LEU A 42 -12.55 9.16 -0.29
C LEU A 42 -11.22 8.57 0.15
N VAL A 43 -10.98 7.35 -0.31
CA VAL A 43 -9.72 6.65 -0.15
C VAL A 43 -9.21 6.18 -1.50
N LEU A 44 -7.89 6.12 -1.63
CA LEU A 44 -7.22 5.41 -2.72
C LEU A 44 -7.02 3.97 -2.26
N ALA A 45 -7.61 3.02 -2.98
CA ALA A 45 -7.50 1.60 -2.67
C ALA A 45 -6.65 0.90 -3.74
N ALA A 46 -5.60 0.21 -3.30
CA ALA A 46 -4.72 -0.59 -4.13
C ALA A 46 -4.98 -2.08 -3.85
N TYR A 47 -5.23 -2.86 -4.90
CA TYR A 47 -5.57 -4.27 -4.78
C TYR A 47 -5.14 -5.08 -6.01
N THR A 48 -5.04 -6.39 -5.85
CA THR A 48 -4.84 -7.34 -6.94
C THR A 48 -6.07 -8.22 -7.08
N CYS A 49 -6.55 -8.39 -8.32
CA CYS A 49 -7.55 -9.41 -8.60
C CYS A 49 -6.88 -10.78 -8.68
N ASN A 50 -7.35 -11.75 -7.90
CA ASN A 50 -6.78 -13.10 -7.84
C ASN A 50 -7.12 -13.91 -9.11
N ASP A 51 -8.24 -13.62 -9.77
CA ASP A 51 -8.64 -14.28 -11.03
C ASP A 51 -7.80 -13.79 -12.22
N CYS A 52 -7.60 -12.47 -12.33
CA CYS A 52 -6.87 -11.87 -13.45
C CYS A 52 -5.36 -11.71 -13.18
N GLY A 53 -4.94 -11.76 -11.92
CA GLY A 53 -3.57 -11.46 -11.49
C GLY A 53 -3.16 -9.98 -11.66
N LEU A 54 -4.10 -9.08 -11.98
CA LEU A 54 -3.81 -7.69 -12.28
C LEU A 54 -3.88 -6.81 -11.04
N PHE A 55 -2.86 -5.97 -10.87
CA PHE A 55 -2.85 -4.88 -9.90
C PHE A 55 -3.68 -3.70 -10.41
N GLN A 56 -4.48 -3.12 -9.52
CA GLN A 56 -5.33 -1.97 -9.81
C GLN A 56 -5.34 -1.02 -8.62
N GLU A 57 -5.49 0.27 -8.92
CA GLU A 57 -5.58 1.32 -7.93
C GLU A 57 -6.59 2.38 -8.38
N HIS A 58 -7.55 2.72 -7.53
CA HIS A 58 -8.50 3.78 -7.82
C HIS A 58 -9.11 4.41 -6.57
N LEU A 59 -9.75 5.58 -6.77
CA LEU A 59 -10.55 6.22 -5.74
C LEU A 59 -11.80 5.39 -5.44
N ALA A 60 -12.12 5.26 -4.16
CA ALA A 60 -13.29 4.57 -3.66
C ALA A 60 -13.84 5.30 -2.43
N TYR A 61 -15.11 5.10 -2.11
CA TYR A 61 -15.63 5.54 -0.82
C TYR A 61 -15.14 4.59 0.28
N ALA A 62 -14.73 5.13 1.42
CA ALA A 62 -14.29 4.36 2.58
C ALA A 62 -15.33 3.30 2.99
N ARG A 63 -16.62 3.61 2.88
CA ARG A 63 -17.72 2.67 3.13
C ARG A 63 -17.71 1.45 2.19
N ASP A 64 -17.36 1.66 0.92
CA ASP A 64 -17.35 0.61 -0.09
C ASP A 64 -16.14 -0.30 0.13
N VAL A 65 -15.00 0.29 0.52
CA VAL A 65 -13.81 -0.47 0.93
C VAL A 65 -14.08 -1.27 2.20
N ALA A 66 -14.72 -0.67 3.20
CA ALA A 66 -15.11 -1.36 4.43
C ALA A 66 -16.04 -2.55 4.17
N ALA A 67 -17.00 -2.41 3.25
CA ALA A 67 -17.86 -3.52 2.84
C ALA A 67 -17.06 -4.65 2.15
N ALA A 68 -16.07 -4.31 1.33
CA ALA A 68 -15.20 -5.27 0.66
C ALA A 68 -14.23 -5.97 1.63
N LEU A 69 -13.75 -5.29 2.68
CA LEU A 69 -12.81 -5.84 3.67
C LEU A 69 -13.34 -7.11 4.37
N HIS A 70 -14.66 -7.27 4.49
CA HIS A 70 -15.27 -8.49 5.03
C HIS A 70 -15.20 -9.69 4.08
N GLN A 71 -15.07 -9.43 2.77
CA GLN A 71 -15.10 -10.44 1.71
C GLN A 71 -13.70 -10.85 1.26
N VAL A 72 -12.74 -9.93 1.40
CA VAL A 72 -11.34 -10.15 1.08
C VAL A 72 -10.79 -11.19 2.05
N ARG A 73 -10.39 -12.35 1.52
CA ARG A 73 -9.57 -13.30 2.28
C ARG A 73 -8.31 -12.54 2.70
N TRP A 74 -8.08 -12.40 4.00
CA TRP A 74 -6.93 -11.73 4.61
C TRP A 74 -5.60 -12.47 4.32
N MET A 75 -5.31 -12.71 3.06
CA MET A 75 -4.04 -13.28 2.58
C MET A 75 -3.02 -12.19 2.26
N ALA A 76 -3.40 -10.91 2.33
CA ALA A 76 -2.42 -9.85 2.51
C ALA A 76 -1.80 -10.01 3.91
N GLN A 77 -0.52 -10.37 3.96
CA GLN A 77 0.19 -10.50 5.24
C GLN A 77 0.19 -9.17 5.99
N VAL A 78 0.24 -8.03 5.30
CA VAL A 78 0.15 -6.69 5.91
C VAL A 78 -0.64 -5.76 5.00
N ILE A 79 -1.48 -4.92 5.58
CA ILE A 79 -2.22 -3.85 4.89
C ILE A 79 -1.66 -2.51 5.35
N LEU A 80 -1.36 -1.60 4.43
CA LEU A 80 -1.08 -0.21 4.78
C LEU A 80 -2.39 0.58 4.84
N PHE A 81 -2.75 1.11 6.00
CA PHE A 81 -3.95 1.95 6.18
C PHE A 81 -3.52 3.34 6.68
N GLY A 82 -3.60 4.34 5.80
CA GLY A 82 -2.97 5.63 6.08
C GLY A 82 -1.45 5.44 6.22
N ASP A 83 -0.94 5.72 7.43
CA ASP A 83 0.47 5.53 7.81
C ASP A 83 0.68 4.28 8.68
N ASP A 84 -0.39 3.55 9.02
CA ASP A 84 -0.33 2.38 9.90
C ASP A 84 -0.20 1.08 9.11
N TYR A 85 0.71 0.21 9.54
CA TYR A 85 0.81 -1.16 9.05
C TYR A 85 -0.12 -2.06 9.88
N ILE A 86 -1.06 -2.74 9.23
CA ILE A 86 -2.09 -3.57 9.87
C ILE A 86 -1.84 -5.04 9.56
N HIS A 87 -1.78 -5.88 10.60
CA HIS A 87 -1.71 -7.34 10.51
C HIS A 87 -2.66 -7.95 11.54
N CYS A 88 -3.34 -9.06 11.21
CA CYS A 88 -4.39 -9.68 12.05
C CYS A 88 -5.55 -8.72 12.41
N GLY A 89 -5.75 -7.66 11.64
CA GLY A 89 -6.78 -6.65 11.89
C GLY A 89 -6.41 -5.59 12.93
N PHE A 90 -5.17 -5.57 13.42
CA PHE A 90 -4.69 -4.58 14.39
C PHE A 90 -3.45 -3.84 13.84
N PRO A 91 -3.25 -2.56 14.21
CA PRO A 91 -2.02 -1.86 13.89
C PRO A 91 -0.83 -2.56 14.53
N MET A 92 0.26 -2.66 13.77
CA MET A 92 1.53 -3.21 14.21
C MET A 92 2.28 -2.17 15.06
N GLU A 93 3.01 -2.63 16.06
CA GLU A 93 3.76 -1.79 16.98
C GLU A 93 5.23 -1.70 16.50
N GLU A 94 5.83 -0.50 16.51
CA GLU A 94 7.25 -0.35 16.22
C GLU A 94 8.07 -1.00 17.35
N ALA A 95 8.85 -2.01 16.99
CA ALA A 95 9.56 -2.86 17.95
C ALA A 95 11.06 -2.54 18.02
N ALA A 96 11.65 -2.11 16.91
CA ALA A 96 13.07 -1.78 16.82
C ALA A 96 13.34 -0.85 15.64
N PHE A 97 14.45 -0.13 15.74
CA PHE A 97 15.06 0.60 14.64
C PHE A 97 16.48 0.07 14.47
N GLU A 98 16.78 -0.52 13.33
CA GLU A 98 18.09 -1.08 13.00
C GLU A 98 18.71 -0.32 11.84
N ILE A 99 20.02 -0.10 11.88
CA ILE A 99 20.76 0.47 10.74
C ILE A 99 21.48 -0.68 10.04
N GLU A 100 20.91 -1.16 8.95
CA GLU A 100 21.53 -2.22 8.15
C GLU A 100 22.65 -1.63 7.30
N ARG A 101 23.85 -2.23 7.37
CA ARG A 101 25.02 -1.81 6.57
C ARG A 101 25.20 -2.76 5.39
N LEU A 102 24.67 -2.39 4.24
CA LEU A 102 24.88 -3.13 3.01
C LEU A 102 26.24 -2.75 2.41
N SER A 103 27.12 -3.75 2.29
CA SER A 103 28.44 -3.60 1.65
C SER A 103 28.38 -4.12 0.22
N TYR A 104 28.74 -3.30 -0.76
CA TYR A 104 28.80 -3.73 -2.16
C TYR A 104 30.14 -3.37 -2.80
N ARG A 105 30.53 -4.17 -3.81
CA ARG A 105 31.70 -3.89 -4.64
C ARG A 105 31.27 -3.14 -5.89
N SER A 106 31.81 -1.94 -6.09
CA SER A 106 31.64 -1.20 -7.35
C SER A 106 32.47 -1.86 -8.46
N SER A 107 31.87 -2.10 -9.61
CA SER A 107 32.57 -2.63 -10.80
C SER A 107 33.43 -1.58 -11.51
N ASN A 108 33.22 -0.29 -11.22
CA ASN A 108 33.95 0.82 -11.83
C ASN A 108 34.99 1.39 -10.85
N GLY A 109 36.20 0.83 -10.91
CA GLY A 109 37.43 1.49 -10.46
C GLY A 109 37.70 1.51 -8.95
N GLY A 110 38.70 0.72 -8.55
CA GLY A 110 39.48 0.98 -7.34
C GLY A 110 38.95 0.40 -6.04
N GLY A 111 38.93 -0.93 -5.91
CA GLY A 111 39.24 -1.73 -4.69
C GLY A 111 38.55 -1.43 -3.34
N GLY A 112 37.73 -0.39 -3.22
CA GLY A 112 37.08 0.01 -1.98
C GLY A 112 35.72 -0.67 -1.80
N LEU A 113 35.44 -1.11 -0.58
CA LEU A 113 34.10 -1.53 -0.19
C LEU A 113 33.26 -0.26 0.03
N ASN A 114 32.22 -0.07 -0.79
CA ASN A 114 31.23 0.96 -0.51
C ASN A 114 30.24 0.41 0.51
N VAL A 115 29.98 1.20 1.55
CA VAL A 115 29.02 0.86 2.60
C VAL A 115 27.86 1.85 2.50
N VAL A 116 26.65 1.32 2.32
CA VAL A 116 25.41 2.09 2.46
C VAL A 116 24.79 1.72 3.79
N SER A 117 24.45 2.72 4.59
CA SER A 117 23.68 2.52 5.83
C SER A 117 22.22 2.80 5.51
N LEU A 118 21.37 1.78 5.61
CA LEU A 118 19.92 1.92 5.46
C LEU A 118 19.28 1.85 6.85
N PRO A 119 18.72 2.96 7.34
CA PRO A 119 17.86 2.89 8.50
C PRO A 119 16.62 2.05 8.16
N THR A 120 16.31 1.09 9.02
CA THR A 120 15.25 0.09 8.83
C THR A 120 14.43 0.02 10.10
N LYS A 121 13.12 0.23 9.98
CA LYS A 121 12.15 0.09 11.08
C LYS A 121 11.60 -1.33 11.10
N VAL A 122 11.46 -1.90 12.30
CA VAL A 122 10.84 -3.22 12.50
C VAL A 122 9.47 -3.03 13.14
N MET A 123 8.41 -3.42 12.43
CA MET A 123 7.05 -3.45 12.93
C MET A 123 6.68 -4.87 13.39
N ARG A 124 6.04 -5.01 14.55
CA ARG A 124 5.60 -6.29 15.12
C ARG A 124 4.09 -6.39 15.24
N CYS A 125 3.57 -7.54 14.81
CA CYS A 125 2.21 -7.95 15.14
C CYS A 125 2.22 -8.84 16.38
N ARG A 126 1.14 -8.81 17.16
CA ARG A 126 0.94 -9.65 18.36
C ARG A 126 0.91 -11.16 18.05
N CYS A 127 0.68 -11.55 16.80
CA CYS A 127 0.75 -12.94 16.37
C CYS A 127 2.19 -13.48 16.21
N GLY A 128 3.21 -12.61 16.35
CA GLY A 128 4.62 -12.96 16.18
C GLY A 128 5.20 -12.59 14.81
N PHE A 129 4.38 -12.12 13.87
CA PHE A 129 4.84 -11.62 12.57
C PHE A 129 5.64 -10.32 12.71
N GLN A 130 6.68 -10.17 11.88
CA GLN A 130 7.57 -9.01 11.82
C GLN A 130 7.67 -8.49 10.39
N LEU A 131 7.66 -7.17 10.24
CA LEU A 131 7.89 -6.47 8.97
C LEU A 131 9.06 -5.51 9.13
N GLU A 132 10.05 -5.63 8.25
CA GLU A 132 11.18 -4.71 8.14
C GLU A 132 10.91 -3.69 7.02
N ILE A 133 11.04 -2.40 7.34
CA ILE A 133 10.72 -1.28 6.44
C ILE A 133 11.96 -0.38 6.34
N PRO A 134 12.65 -0.34 5.20
CA PRO A 134 13.70 0.64 4.96
C PRO A 134 13.13 2.07 4.89
N ASP A 135 13.82 3.04 5.48
CA ASP A 135 13.52 4.48 5.33
C ASP A 135 13.85 5.03 3.93
#